data_AF-A0A4Q4VPI3-F1
#
_entry.id   AF-A0A4Q4VPI3-F1
#
_cell.length_a   1.000
_cell.length_b   1.000
_cell.length_c   1.000
_cell.angle_alpha   90.00
_cell.angle_beta   90.00
_cell.angle_gamma   90.00
#
_symmetry.space_group_name_H-M   'P 1'
#
loop_
_entity.id
_entity.type
_entity.pdbx_description
1 polymer ?
#
loop_
_entity_poly.entity_id
_entity_poly.type
_entity_poly.pdbx_seq_one_letter_code
_entity_poly.pdbx_strand_id
1 'polypeptide(L)'
;MPTHGALGELSFPYRQSREGFFGAKTATLNFCEEASTRTSRACMWRTEYADQWFQDYAMSYWCAEVCNTLTNVLFLWLGWRGIRSAYRNCHPSVFIVGFVGYTVVGLGSTLFHATLKYPMQLVDELSMIYTTCLMCFATFSYARSTVFSYMLGTVLTGLAWFITARYYATKDPKFHQDAYAILTAIVVFSNMFIMEFSVRPALQSRDRKRAPNSPVQTSNVILKEMWLMVATGQQVDTVGDLTTSS
;
A
#
# COMPACT_ATOMS: atom_id res chain seq x y z
N MET A 1 46.62 21.16 -27.58
CA MET A 1 46.29 19.87 -26.94
C MET A 1 45.41 20.15 -25.73
N PRO A 2 44.11 19.80 -25.74
CA PRO A 2 43.33 19.71 -24.52
C PRO A 2 43.02 18.23 -24.19
N THR A 3 43.42 17.82 -23.00
CA THR A 3 43.09 16.55 -22.36
C THR A 3 41.67 16.64 -21.78
N HIS A 4 40.68 16.02 -22.43
CA HIS A 4 39.35 15.83 -21.85
C HIS A 4 39.28 14.48 -21.12
N GLY A 5 38.78 14.54 -19.88
CA GLY A 5 38.84 13.48 -18.88
C GLY A 5 38.14 12.18 -19.26
N ALA A 6 38.79 11.08 -18.90
CA ALA A 6 38.28 9.72 -18.94
C ALA A 6 37.34 9.44 -17.76
N LEU A 7 36.17 10.10 -17.75
CA LEU A 7 34.99 9.58 -17.07
C LEU A 7 33.92 9.40 -18.15
N GLY A 8 34.17 8.42 -19.01
CA GLY A 8 33.16 7.92 -19.94
C GLY A 8 31.95 7.50 -19.13
N GLU A 9 30.80 8.07 -19.48
CA GLU A 9 29.50 7.71 -18.96
C GLU A 9 29.41 6.17 -18.86
N LEU A 10 29.29 5.65 -17.64
CA LEU A 10 28.88 4.26 -17.43
C LEU A 10 27.39 4.17 -17.80
N SER A 11 27.09 4.38 -19.09
CA SER A 11 25.77 4.13 -19.64
C SER A 11 25.67 2.61 -19.77
N PHE A 12 24.98 1.98 -18.82
CA PHE A 12 24.48 0.64 -19.07
C PHE A 12 23.67 0.69 -20.37
N PRO A 13 23.98 -0.15 -21.38
CA PRO A 13 23.20 -0.17 -22.60
C PRO A 13 21.80 -0.63 -22.25
N TYR A 14 20.82 0.28 -22.31
CA TYR A 14 19.42 -0.10 -22.24
C TYR A 14 19.17 -1.14 -23.33
N ARG A 15 18.63 -2.28 -22.93
CA ARG A 15 18.32 -3.38 -23.85
C ARG A 15 17.28 -2.88 -24.85
N GLN A 16 17.46 -3.21 -26.13
CA GLN A 16 16.46 -2.88 -27.15
C GLN A 16 15.08 -3.37 -26.71
N SER A 17 14.09 -2.51 -26.93
CA SER A 17 12.74 -2.67 -26.47
C SER A 17 12.08 -3.92 -27.09
N ARG A 18 11.42 -4.73 -26.27
CA ARG A 18 10.81 -6.02 -26.66
C ARG A 18 9.41 -6.12 -26.09
N GLU A 19 8.55 -6.85 -26.76
CA GLU A 19 7.31 -7.31 -26.14
C GLU A 19 7.66 -8.22 -24.96
N GLY A 20 7.18 -7.87 -23.77
CA GLY A 20 7.40 -8.65 -22.55
C GLY A 20 6.68 -9.99 -22.57
N PHE A 21 7.01 -10.85 -21.61
CA PHE A 21 6.45 -12.21 -21.51
C PHE A 21 4.92 -12.25 -21.54
N PHE A 22 4.25 -11.28 -20.92
CA PHE A 22 2.79 -11.23 -20.86
C PHE A 22 2.14 -10.63 -22.12
N GLY A 23 2.92 -10.22 -23.12
CA GLY A 23 2.44 -9.58 -24.35
C GLY A 23 1.95 -8.15 -24.13
N ALA A 24 1.31 -7.57 -25.15
CA ALA A 24 0.94 -6.15 -25.17
C ALA A 24 0.09 -5.69 -23.97
N LYS A 25 0.37 -4.51 -23.46
CA LYS A 25 -0.35 -3.87 -22.37
C LYS A 25 -1.84 -3.70 -22.69
N THR A 26 -2.70 -3.93 -21.69
CA THR A 26 -4.15 -3.68 -21.80
C THR A 26 -4.71 -2.78 -20.69
N ALA A 27 -3.90 -2.46 -19.68
CA ALA A 27 -4.27 -1.56 -18.59
C ALA A 27 -4.55 -0.12 -19.05
N THR A 28 -5.43 0.59 -18.34
CA THR A 28 -5.78 1.99 -18.60
C THR A 28 -4.75 2.98 -18.05
N LEU A 29 -3.92 2.56 -17.10
CA LEU A 29 -2.84 3.36 -16.48
C LEU A 29 -1.44 2.81 -16.79
N ASN A 30 -0.44 3.69 -16.78
CA ASN A 30 1.00 3.37 -16.79
C ASN A 30 1.71 4.19 -15.71
N PHE A 31 2.65 3.60 -14.97
CA PHE A 31 3.48 4.35 -14.02
C PHE A 31 4.86 4.68 -14.58
N CYS A 32 5.24 4.13 -15.74
CA CYS A 32 6.37 4.59 -16.54
C CYS A 32 7.67 4.68 -15.75
N GLU A 33 7.95 3.61 -15.00
CA GLU A 33 9.15 3.46 -14.17
C GLU A 33 10.44 3.80 -14.93
N GLU A 34 10.47 3.48 -16.24
CA GLU A 34 11.63 3.66 -17.12
C GLU A 34 11.40 4.69 -18.24
N ALA A 35 10.55 5.69 -18.00
CA ALA A 35 10.50 6.88 -18.87
C ALA A 35 11.77 7.72 -18.68
N SER A 36 12.86 7.32 -19.34
CA SER A 36 14.04 8.17 -19.45
C SER A 36 13.68 9.43 -20.25
N THR A 37 13.70 10.57 -19.57
CA THR A 37 13.82 11.90 -20.19
C THR A 37 15.12 11.99 -20.99
N ARG A 38 15.12 11.45 -22.21
CA ARG A 38 16.00 11.90 -23.28
C ARG A 38 15.15 12.54 -24.36
N THR A 39 14.83 13.82 -24.15
CA THR A 39 14.49 14.77 -25.21
C THR A 39 15.71 14.97 -26.13
N SER A 40 16.10 13.93 -26.86
CA SER A 40 17.01 14.06 -27.99
C SER A 40 16.16 14.41 -29.21
N ARG A 41 16.24 15.67 -29.63
CA ARG A 41 15.55 16.30 -30.78
C ARG A 41 15.88 15.69 -32.16
N ALA A 42 15.96 14.36 -32.30
CA ALA A 42 16.42 13.71 -33.54
C ALA A 42 15.40 12.76 -34.19
N CYS A 43 14.23 12.49 -33.59
CA CYS A 43 13.18 11.72 -34.27
C CYS A 43 11.78 12.23 -33.92
N MET A 44 11.47 13.45 -34.36
CA MET A 44 10.18 14.12 -34.18
C MET A 44 9.05 13.54 -35.04
N TRP A 45 9.07 12.25 -35.40
CA TRP A 45 8.01 11.63 -36.22
C TRP A 45 7.64 10.19 -35.83
N ARG A 46 8.21 9.63 -34.75
CA ARG A 46 7.74 8.37 -34.16
C ARG A 46 6.89 8.73 -32.97
N THR A 47 5.61 8.38 -33.06
CA THR A 47 4.55 8.73 -32.10
C THR A 47 5.00 8.57 -30.65
N GLU A 48 4.84 9.61 -29.85
CA GLU A 48 5.13 9.69 -28.41
C GLU A 48 4.50 8.53 -27.60
N TYR A 49 3.38 8.00 -28.09
CA TYR A 49 2.72 6.81 -27.56
C TYR A 49 3.48 5.49 -27.82
N ALA A 50 4.38 5.42 -28.80
CA ALA A 50 5.15 4.24 -29.17
C ALA A 50 6.28 3.92 -28.17
N ASP A 51 6.89 4.96 -27.60
CA ASP A 51 8.09 4.79 -26.79
C ASP A 51 7.74 4.43 -25.33
N GLN A 52 6.54 4.78 -24.86
CA GLN A 52 6.11 4.59 -23.47
C GLN A 52 5.90 3.11 -23.09
N TRP A 53 5.30 2.29 -23.96
CA TRP A 53 5.09 0.86 -23.68
C TRP A 53 6.34 0.01 -23.89
N PHE A 54 7.34 0.54 -24.58
CA PHE A 54 8.56 -0.17 -24.91
C PHE A 54 9.60 -0.13 -23.79
N GLN A 55 9.47 0.82 -22.85
CA GLN A 55 10.33 0.94 -21.67
C GLN A 55 9.83 0.10 -20.49
N ASP A 56 8.55 -0.26 -20.48
CA ASP A 56 7.93 -1.01 -19.38
C ASP A 56 8.47 -2.45 -19.22
N TYR A 57 9.46 -2.94 -19.97
CA TYR A 57 10.12 -4.24 -19.75
C TYR A 57 11.66 -4.10 -19.89
N ALA A 58 12.18 -2.90 -19.62
CA ALA A 58 13.58 -2.60 -19.87
C ALA A 58 14.54 -3.35 -18.93
N MET A 59 14.18 -3.48 -17.64
CA MET A 59 14.96 -4.27 -16.69
C MET A 59 14.79 -5.79 -16.82
N SER A 60 13.59 -6.30 -17.12
CA SER A 60 13.31 -7.75 -17.16
C SER A 60 12.31 -8.11 -18.25
N TYR A 61 12.48 -9.29 -18.86
CA TYR A 61 11.50 -9.84 -19.80
C TYR A 61 10.22 -10.35 -19.11
N TRP A 62 10.34 -10.76 -17.83
CA TRP A 62 9.27 -11.43 -17.09
C TRP A 62 8.39 -10.48 -16.28
N CYS A 63 8.88 -9.29 -15.98
CA CYS A 63 8.24 -8.34 -15.09
C CYS A 63 8.33 -6.98 -15.75
N ALA A 64 7.18 -6.30 -15.85
CA ALA A 64 7.12 -5.03 -16.54
C ALA A 64 7.82 -3.93 -15.71
N GLU A 65 7.18 -3.49 -14.63
CA GLU A 65 7.72 -2.46 -13.75
C GLU A 65 8.41 -3.12 -12.54
N VAL A 66 9.73 -3.36 -12.63
CA VAL A 66 10.46 -4.18 -11.67
C VAL A 66 10.55 -3.54 -10.29
N CYS A 67 10.85 -2.24 -10.16
CA CYS A 67 10.89 -1.58 -8.85
C CYS A 67 9.52 -1.51 -8.22
N ASN A 68 8.46 -1.19 -8.99
CA ASN A 68 7.09 -1.19 -8.47
C ASN A 68 6.65 -2.60 -8.03
N THR A 69 7.02 -3.63 -8.79
CA THR A 69 6.73 -5.02 -8.41
C THR A 69 7.49 -5.43 -7.13
N LEU A 70 8.79 -5.13 -7.03
CA LEU A 70 9.62 -5.50 -5.88
C LEU A 70 9.21 -4.78 -4.59
N THR A 71 8.87 -3.50 -4.68
CA THR A 71 8.37 -2.73 -3.54
C THR A 71 7.03 -3.29 -3.04
N ASN A 72 6.14 -3.74 -3.92
CA ASN A 72 4.91 -4.41 -3.51
C ASN A 72 5.14 -5.83 -2.95
N VAL A 73 6.17 -6.55 -3.42
CA VAL A 73 6.59 -7.82 -2.80
C VAL A 73 7.07 -7.60 -1.36
N LEU A 74 7.68 -6.45 -1.03
CA LEU A 74 8.00 -6.11 0.35
C LEU A 74 6.74 -6.01 1.22
N PHE A 75 5.63 -5.48 0.69
CA PHE A 75 4.35 -5.45 1.39
C PHE A 75 3.80 -6.85 1.66
N LEU A 76 3.96 -7.79 0.72
CA LEU A 76 3.60 -9.20 0.96
C LEU A 76 4.40 -9.79 2.14
N TRP A 77 5.70 -9.54 2.16
CA TRP A 77 6.58 -10.01 3.23
C TRP A 77 6.21 -9.38 4.59
N LEU A 78 5.97 -8.07 4.63
CA LEU A 78 5.52 -7.38 5.84
C LEU A 78 4.17 -7.90 6.34
N GLY A 79 3.21 -8.13 5.44
CA GLY A 79 1.90 -8.70 5.77
C GLY A 79 2.03 -10.09 6.37
N TRP A 80 2.84 -10.97 5.77
CA TRP A 80 3.13 -12.30 6.31
C TRP A 80 3.76 -12.25 7.71
N ARG A 81 4.76 -11.37 7.91
CA ARG A 81 5.36 -11.17 9.24
C ARG A 81 4.34 -10.65 10.25
N GLY A 82 3.45 -9.76 9.84
CA GLY A 82 2.34 -9.25 10.64
C GLY A 82 1.39 -10.37 11.09
N ILE A 83 0.94 -11.22 10.17
CA ILE A 83 0.07 -12.39 10.47
C ILE A 83 0.77 -13.34 11.45
N ARG A 84 2.03 -13.68 11.18
CA ARG A 84 2.81 -14.59 12.04
C ARG A 84 2.99 -14.02 13.45
N SER A 85 3.24 -12.71 13.57
CA SER A 85 3.34 -12.02 14.85
C SER A 85 2.01 -12.02 15.60
N ALA A 86 0.91 -11.68 14.91
CA ALA A 86 -0.42 -11.66 15.49
C ALA A 86 -0.85 -13.04 16.02
N TYR A 87 -0.53 -14.10 15.26
CA TYR A 87 -0.80 -15.46 15.68
C TYR A 87 0.04 -15.88 16.91
N ARG A 88 1.34 -15.58 16.90
CA ARG A 88 2.26 -15.94 18.00
C ARG A 88 1.95 -15.22 19.30
N ASN A 89 1.52 -13.96 19.22
CA ASN A 89 1.22 -13.12 20.38
C ASN A 89 -0.26 -13.18 20.79
N CYS A 90 -1.05 -14.11 20.22
CA CYS A 90 -2.48 -14.28 20.50
C CYS A 90 -3.28 -12.97 20.40
N HIS A 91 -2.97 -12.16 19.39
CA HIS A 91 -3.71 -10.92 19.16
C HIS A 91 -5.13 -11.22 18.68
N PRO A 92 -6.10 -10.33 18.97
CA PRO A 92 -7.46 -10.45 18.46
C PRO A 92 -7.50 -10.67 16.94
N SER A 93 -8.44 -11.51 16.48
CA SER A 93 -8.55 -11.92 15.07
C SER A 93 -8.69 -10.77 14.08
N VAL A 94 -9.17 -9.60 14.53
CA VAL A 94 -9.24 -8.37 13.75
C VAL A 94 -7.89 -7.96 13.15
N PHE A 95 -6.79 -8.18 13.87
CA PHE A 95 -5.44 -7.88 13.36
C PHE A 95 -5.03 -8.83 12.25
N ILE A 96 -5.39 -10.11 12.37
CA ILE A 96 -5.12 -11.12 11.33
C ILE A 96 -5.90 -10.78 10.06
N VAL A 97 -7.19 -10.49 10.20
CA VAL A 97 -8.05 -10.08 9.07
C VAL A 97 -7.49 -8.84 8.40
N GLY A 98 -7.01 -7.87 9.18
CA GLY A 98 -6.38 -6.67 8.66
C GLY A 98 -5.10 -6.94 7.86
N PHE A 99 -4.19 -7.76 8.40
CA PHE A 99 -2.97 -8.13 7.67
C PHE A 99 -3.24 -8.99 6.43
N VAL A 100 -4.27 -9.85 6.45
CA VAL A 100 -4.70 -10.59 5.26
C VAL A 100 -5.18 -9.62 4.18
N GLY A 101 -6.01 -8.64 4.53
CA GLY A 101 -6.43 -7.59 3.57
C GLY A 101 -5.24 -6.83 3.00
N TYR A 102 -4.29 -6.43 3.84
CA TYR A 102 -3.03 -5.79 3.42
C TYR A 102 -2.23 -6.67 2.44
N THR A 103 -2.11 -7.98 2.69
CA THR A 103 -1.45 -8.92 1.78
C THR A 103 -2.20 -9.06 0.45
N VAL A 104 -3.54 -9.05 0.46
CA VAL A 104 -4.33 -9.10 -0.78
C VAL A 104 -4.09 -7.87 -1.65
N VAL A 105 -4.03 -6.67 -1.04
CA VAL A 105 -3.68 -5.43 -1.75
C VAL A 105 -2.28 -5.51 -2.35
N GLY A 106 -1.27 -5.90 -1.56
CA GLY A 106 0.10 -6.08 -2.06
C GLY A 106 0.17 -7.09 -3.21
N LEU A 107 -0.60 -8.18 -3.14
CA LEU A 107 -0.62 -9.20 -4.19
C LEU A 107 -1.24 -8.67 -5.48
N GLY A 108 -2.36 -7.96 -5.37
CA GLY A 108 -3.00 -7.30 -6.52
C GLY A 108 -2.04 -6.34 -7.22
N SER A 109 -1.39 -5.48 -6.43
CA SER A 109 -0.42 -4.51 -6.93
C SER A 109 0.80 -5.18 -7.58
N THR A 110 1.40 -6.19 -6.95
CA THR A 110 2.49 -6.98 -7.54
C THR A 110 2.10 -7.58 -8.88
N LEU A 111 0.90 -8.18 -8.97
CA LEU A 111 0.43 -8.80 -10.23
C LEU A 111 0.12 -7.76 -11.30
N PHE A 112 -0.40 -6.59 -10.91
CA PHE A 112 -0.65 -5.50 -11.84
C PHE A 112 0.65 -4.96 -12.42
N HIS A 113 1.62 -4.58 -11.59
CA HIS A 113 2.90 -4.02 -12.04
C HIS A 113 3.77 -5.04 -12.79
N ALA A 114 3.65 -6.33 -12.50
CA ALA A 114 4.37 -7.36 -13.26
C ALA A 114 3.80 -7.58 -14.66
N THR A 115 2.48 -7.37 -14.87
CA THR A 115 1.77 -7.81 -16.08
C THR A 115 1.20 -6.68 -16.94
N LEU A 116 0.90 -5.52 -16.35
CA LEU A 116 0.21 -4.37 -16.94
C LEU A 116 -1.10 -4.74 -17.67
N LYS A 117 -1.84 -5.71 -17.11
CA LYS A 117 -3.13 -6.19 -17.66
C LYS A 117 -4.30 -5.56 -16.94
N TYR A 118 -5.34 -5.20 -17.71
CA TYR A 118 -6.57 -4.62 -17.17
C TYR A 118 -7.24 -5.45 -16.07
N PRO A 119 -7.35 -6.79 -16.16
CA PRO A 119 -7.90 -7.58 -15.05
C PRO A 119 -7.08 -7.48 -13.77
N MET A 120 -5.75 -7.41 -13.87
CA MET A 120 -4.88 -7.26 -12.69
C MET A 120 -4.92 -5.84 -12.14
N GLN A 121 -5.07 -4.83 -12.99
CA GLN A 121 -5.36 -3.45 -12.57
C GLN A 121 -6.65 -3.39 -11.74
N LEU A 122 -7.70 -4.06 -12.21
CA LEU A 122 -8.97 -4.11 -11.49
C LEU A 122 -8.81 -4.81 -10.13
N VAL A 123 -8.01 -5.88 -10.05
CA VAL A 123 -7.71 -6.56 -8.79
C VAL A 123 -6.97 -5.64 -7.83
N ASP A 124 -5.91 -4.96 -8.28
CA ASP A 124 -5.15 -4.01 -7.46
C ASP A 124 -6.06 -2.91 -6.92
N GLU A 125 -6.72 -2.16 -7.82
CA GLU A 125 -7.53 -1.01 -7.46
C GLU A 125 -8.76 -1.39 -6.60
N LEU A 126 -9.49 -2.44 -6.95
CA LEU A 126 -10.64 -2.85 -6.15
C LEU A 126 -10.22 -3.41 -4.79
N SER A 127 -9.13 -4.19 -4.71
CA SER A 127 -8.67 -4.76 -3.44
C SER A 127 -8.42 -3.70 -2.37
N MET A 128 -7.95 -2.51 -2.78
CA MET A 128 -7.79 -1.34 -1.91
C MET A 128 -9.12 -0.90 -1.31
N ILE A 129 -10.17 -0.75 -2.13
CA ILE A 129 -11.52 -0.35 -1.67
C ILE A 129 -12.11 -1.37 -0.69
N TYR A 130 -12.09 -2.66 -1.05
CA TYR A 130 -12.66 -3.72 -0.21
C TYR A 130 -11.93 -3.84 1.12
N THR A 131 -10.60 -3.73 1.12
CA THR A 131 -9.79 -3.77 2.35
C THR A 131 -10.08 -2.57 3.24
N THR A 132 -10.22 -1.37 2.68
CA THR A 132 -10.58 -0.18 3.46
C THR A 132 -11.98 -0.32 4.08
N CYS A 133 -12.97 -0.81 3.33
CA CYS A 133 -14.30 -1.11 3.88
C CYS A 133 -14.26 -2.17 4.99
N LEU A 134 -13.45 -3.23 4.83
CA LEU A 134 -13.26 -4.26 5.84
C LEU A 134 -12.65 -3.67 7.12
N MET A 135 -11.67 -2.79 6.99
CA MET A 135 -11.06 -2.09 8.12
C MET A 135 -12.04 -1.12 8.79
N CYS A 136 -12.87 -0.38 8.04
CA CYS A 136 -13.97 0.40 8.61
C CYS A 136 -14.88 -0.48 9.46
N PHE A 137 -15.33 -1.59 8.89
CA PHE A 137 -16.20 -2.52 9.58
C PHE A 137 -15.55 -3.02 10.87
N ALA A 138 -14.30 -3.47 10.80
CA ALA A 138 -13.52 -3.94 11.94
C ALA A 138 -13.42 -2.89 13.07
N THR A 139 -13.10 -1.64 12.74
CA THR A 139 -12.97 -0.58 13.74
C THR A 139 -14.32 -0.21 14.35
N PHE A 140 -15.33 0.08 13.53
CA PHE A 140 -16.58 0.67 14.01
C PHE A 140 -17.57 -0.36 14.59
N SER A 141 -17.48 -1.62 14.19
CA SER A 141 -18.28 -2.70 14.77
C SER A 141 -17.77 -3.15 16.15
N TYR A 142 -16.53 -2.80 16.50
CA TYR A 142 -15.92 -3.20 17.76
C TYR A 142 -16.71 -2.66 18.96
N ALA A 143 -17.08 -3.55 19.87
CA ALA A 143 -17.86 -3.26 21.08
C ALA A 143 -19.24 -2.58 20.82
N ARG A 144 -19.83 -2.78 19.63
CA ARG A 144 -21.19 -2.32 19.29
C ARG A 144 -22.19 -3.48 19.25
N SER A 145 -23.48 -3.16 19.19
CA SER A 145 -24.55 -4.17 19.09
C SER A 145 -24.46 -4.95 17.78
N THR A 146 -24.89 -6.21 17.80
CA THR A 146 -24.90 -7.08 16.61
C THR A 146 -25.71 -6.46 15.47
N VAL A 147 -26.86 -5.85 15.78
CA VAL A 147 -27.71 -5.15 14.81
C VAL A 147 -26.95 -4.02 14.12
N PHE A 148 -26.23 -3.18 14.89
CA PHE A 148 -25.43 -2.11 14.32
C PHE A 148 -24.33 -2.65 13.40
N SER A 149 -23.63 -3.71 13.83
CA SER A 149 -22.59 -4.35 13.03
C SER A 149 -23.14 -4.90 11.72
N TYR A 150 -24.28 -5.61 11.73
CA TYR A 150 -24.90 -6.09 10.50
C TYR A 150 -25.30 -4.95 9.57
N MET A 151 -25.95 -3.90 10.08
CA MET A 151 -26.32 -2.73 9.27
C MET A 151 -25.09 -2.07 8.64
N LEU A 152 -24.03 -1.85 9.44
CA LEU A 152 -22.79 -1.26 8.95
C LEU A 152 -22.14 -2.14 7.87
N GLY A 153 -22.09 -3.45 8.09
CA GLY A 153 -21.57 -4.41 7.11
C GLY A 153 -22.33 -4.34 5.79
N THR A 154 -23.66 -4.37 5.83
CA THR A 154 -24.49 -4.26 4.63
C THR A 154 -24.27 -2.94 3.87
N VAL A 155 -24.18 -1.81 4.59
CA VAL A 155 -23.91 -0.50 3.98
C VAL A 155 -22.53 -0.47 3.32
N LEU A 156 -21.49 -0.95 4.00
CA LEU A 156 -20.12 -0.95 3.47
C LEU A 156 -19.96 -1.90 2.28
N THR A 157 -20.59 -3.08 2.31
CA THR A 157 -20.63 -4.00 1.17
C THR A 157 -21.38 -3.38 -0.01
N GLY A 158 -22.52 -2.74 0.24
CA GLY A 158 -23.28 -2.02 -0.79
C GLY A 158 -22.48 -0.88 -1.43
N LEU A 159 -21.75 -0.11 -0.62
CA LEU A 159 -20.86 0.95 -1.09
C LEU A 159 -19.71 0.39 -1.95
N ALA A 160 -19.03 -0.67 -1.50
CA ALA A 160 -17.94 -1.30 -2.24
C ALA A 160 -18.43 -1.86 -3.58
N TRP A 161 -19.60 -2.51 -3.60
CA TRP A 161 -20.22 -3.01 -4.81
C TRP A 161 -20.63 -1.87 -5.77
N PHE A 162 -21.20 -0.78 -5.26
CA PHE A 162 -21.54 0.40 -6.05
C PHE A 162 -20.30 1.02 -6.73
N ILE A 163 -19.22 1.23 -5.97
CA ILE A 163 -17.95 1.72 -6.51
C ILE A 163 -17.42 0.77 -7.58
N THR A 164 -17.45 -0.55 -7.31
CA THR A 164 -17.01 -1.58 -8.26
C THR A 164 -17.81 -1.54 -9.57
N ALA A 165 -19.14 -1.50 -9.49
CA ALA A 165 -20.02 -1.49 -10.65
C ALA A 165 -19.84 -0.21 -11.48
N ARG A 166 -19.75 0.95 -10.82
CA ARG A 166 -19.48 2.22 -11.50
C ARG A 166 -18.11 2.21 -12.17
N TYR A 167 -17.07 1.76 -11.46
CA TYR A 167 -15.72 1.72 -11.99
C TYR A 167 -15.59 0.75 -13.18
N TYR A 168 -16.21 -0.42 -13.10
CA TYR A 168 -16.22 -1.38 -14.22
C TYR A 168 -16.94 -0.83 -15.47
N ALA A 169 -18.01 -0.05 -15.27
CA ALA A 169 -18.76 0.58 -16.35
C ALA A 169 -17.99 1.74 -17.00
N THR A 170 -17.43 2.66 -16.20
CA THR A 170 -16.75 3.86 -16.73
C THR A 170 -15.31 3.60 -17.15
N LYS A 171 -14.61 2.66 -16.49
CA LYS A 171 -13.18 2.37 -16.63
C LYS A 171 -12.29 3.60 -16.44
N ASP A 172 -12.79 4.60 -15.72
CA ASP A 172 -12.09 5.86 -15.45
C ASP A 172 -11.27 5.74 -14.16
N PRO A 173 -9.94 5.69 -14.23
CA PRO A 173 -9.08 5.54 -13.05
C PRO A 173 -9.21 6.73 -12.08
N LYS A 174 -9.58 7.92 -12.55
CA LYS A 174 -9.74 9.10 -11.66
C LYS A 174 -10.90 8.92 -10.69
N PHE A 175 -12.01 8.34 -11.16
CA PHE A 175 -13.15 8.03 -10.30
C PHE A 175 -12.75 7.10 -9.15
N HIS A 176 -11.93 6.07 -9.43
CA HIS A 176 -11.40 5.18 -8.38
C HIS A 176 -10.52 5.95 -7.40
N GLN A 177 -9.57 6.75 -7.88
CA GLN A 177 -8.66 7.54 -7.04
C GLN A 177 -9.42 8.47 -6.10
N ASP A 178 -10.41 9.22 -6.61
CA ASP A 178 -11.23 10.13 -5.81
C ASP A 178 -12.04 9.36 -4.75
N ALA A 179 -12.68 8.26 -5.15
CA ALA A 179 -13.45 7.42 -4.24
C ALA A 179 -12.58 6.81 -3.14
N TYR A 180 -11.40 6.29 -3.49
CA TYR A 180 -10.45 5.72 -2.55
C TYR A 180 -9.88 6.78 -1.61
N ALA A 181 -9.53 7.96 -2.11
CA ALA A 181 -9.01 9.05 -1.31
C ALA A 181 -10.05 9.53 -0.27
N ILE A 182 -11.29 9.73 -0.70
CA ILE A 182 -12.39 10.14 0.20
C ILE A 182 -12.65 9.05 1.26
N LEU A 183 -12.78 7.79 0.83
CA LEU A 183 -13.04 6.68 1.74
C LEU A 183 -11.92 6.57 2.78
N THR A 184 -10.66 6.56 2.33
CA THR A 184 -9.47 6.46 3.19
C THR A 184 -9.37 7.64 4.15
N ALA A 185 -9.64 8.87 3.70
CA ALA A 185 -9.65 10.04 4.56
C ALA A 185 -10.68 9.89 5.69
N ILE A 186 -11.91 9.48 5.37
CA ILE A 186 -12.95 9.21 6.37
C ILE A 186 -12.48 8.17 7.40
N VAL A 187 -11.88 7.07 6.94
CA VAL A 187 -11.35 6.02 7.84
C VAL A 187 -10.27 6.57 8.76
N VAL A 188 -9.29 7.28 8.20
CA VAL A 188 -8.13 7.79 8.93
C VAL A 188 -8.58 8.81 9.98
N PHE A 189 -9.38 9.81 9.60
CA PHE A 189 -9.86 10.81 10.55
C PHE A 189 -10.74 10.21 11.64
N SER A 190 -11.57 9.23 11.29
CA SER A 190 -12.40 8.52 12.28
C SER A 190 -11.56 7.69 13.23
N ASN A 191 -10.53 7.00 12.75
CA ASN A 191 -9.60 6.25 13.58
C ASN A 191 -8.78 7.17 14.50
N MET A 192 -8.35 8.33 14.00
CA MET A 192 -7.69 9.36 14.81
C MET A 192 -8.61 9.87 15.91
N PHE A 193 -9.88 10.15 15.59
CA PHE A 193 -10.89 10.55 16.56
C PHE A 193 -11.11 9.46 17.63
N ILE A 194 -11.29 8.20 17.23
CA ILE A 194 -11.45 7.07 18.16
C ILE A 194 -10.22 6.91 19.06
N MET A 195 -9.02 7.09 18.50
CA MET A 195 -7.80 6.98 19.28
C MET A 195 -7.71 8.07 20.35
N GLU A 196 -8.02 9.32 20.00
CA GLU A 196 -7.96 10.45 20.94
C GLU A 196 -9.06 10.38 22.01
N PHE A 197 -10.29 10.04 21.63
CA PHE A 197 -11.44 10.13 22.53
C PHE A 197 -11.78 8.81 23.24
N SER A 198 -11.41 7.66 22.69
CA SER A 198 -11.71 6.35 23.29
C SER A 198 -10.45 5.65 23.83
N VAL A 199 -9.38 5.61 23.04
CA VAL A 199 -8.17 4.85 23.39
C VAL A 199 -7.34 5.59 24.44
N ARG A 200 -7.08 6.90 24.28
CA ARG A 200 -6.27 7.67 25.24
C ARG A 200 -6.84 7.65 26.66
N PRO A 201 -8.13 7.93 26.91
CA PRO A 201 -8.70 7.85 28.27
C PRO A 201 -8.65 6.42 28.83
N ALA A 202 -8.91 5.41 27.99
CA ALA A 202 -8.83 4.01 28.40
C ALA A 202 -7.40 3.62 28.83
N LEU A 203 -6.38 4.04 28.08
CA LEU A 203 -4.98 3.78 28.42
C LEU A 203 -4.56 4.49 29.71
N GLN A 204 -4.92 5.77 29.88
CA GLN A 204 -4.63 6.52 31.10
C GLN A 204 -5.31 5.89 32.33
N SER A 205 -6.54 5.38 32.18
CA SER A 205 -7.25 4.70 33.26
C SER A 205 -6.56 3.39 33.69
N ARG A 206 -5.93 2.68 32.75
CA ARG A 206 -5.16 1.45 33.00
C ARG A 206 -3.80 1.76 33.64
N ASP A 207 -3.15 2.83 33.20
CA ASP A 207 -1.88 3.31 33.75
C ASP A 207 -2.05 3.72 35.22
N ARG A 208 -3.14 4.42 35.56
CA ARG A 208 -3.46 4.80 36.95
C ARG A 208 -3.70 3.60 37.88
N LYS A 209 -4.16 2.47 37.34
CA LYS A 209 -4.41 1.22 38.11
C LYS A 209 -3.19 0.31 38.19
N ARG A 210 -2.06 0.73 37.60
CA ARG A 210 -0.86 -0.09 37.47
C ARG A 210 -0.05 -0.11 38.77
N ALA A 211 0.58 -1.24 39.06
CA ALA A 211 1.55 -1.33 40.15
C ALA A 211 2.76 -0.42 39.89
N PRO A 212 3.32 0.25 40.92
CA PRO A 212 4.40 1.23 40.76
C PRO A 212 5.71 0.66 40.18
N ASN A 213 5.91 -0.67 40.22
CA ASN A 213 7.10 -1.36 39.71
C ASN A 213 6.83 -2.13 38.39
N SER A 214 5.81 -1.78 37.62
CA SER A 214 5.51 -2.50 36.38
C SER A 214 6.59 -2.21 35.32
N PRO A 215 7.11 -3.23 34.61
CA PRO A 215 8.16 -3.06 33.60
C PRO A 215 7.67 -2.45 32.27
N VAL A 216 6.39 -2.11 32.16
CA VAL A 216 5.78 -1.68 30.91
C VAL A 216 5.63 -0.16 30.90
N GLN A 217 5.90 0.45 29.73
CA GLN A 217 5.91 1.90 29.54
C GLN A 217 4.56 2.58 29.86
N THR A 218 4.62 3.86 30.21
CA THR A 218 3.45 4.69 30.56
C THR A 218 2.61 5.01 29.33
N SER A 219 1.33 5.33 29.54
CA SER A 219 0.40 5.60 28.43
C SER A 219 0.83 6.77 27.55
N ASN A 220 1.50 7.77 28.13
CA ASN A 220 1.97 8.94 27.39
C ASN A 220 3.13 8.62 26.44
N VAL A 221 4.02 7.72 26.84
CA VAL A 221 5.11 7.25 25.96
C VAL A 221 4.53 6.44 24.81
N ILE A 222 3.64 5.49 25.10
CA ILE A 222 2.98 4.67 24.08
C ILE A 222 2.24 5.55 23.05
N LEU A 223 1.45 6.52 23.50
CA LEU A 223 0.71 7.40 22.60
C LEU A 223 1.63 8.32 21.79
N LYS A 224 2.74 8.78 22.38
CA LYS A 224 3.74 9.58 21.65
C LYS A 224 4.37 8.75 20.53
N GLU A 225 4.76 7.51 20.80
CA GLU A 225 5.30 6.60 19.79
C GLU A 225 4.26 6.30 18.70
N MET A 226 2.99 6.06 19.07
CA MET A 226 1.92 5.85 18.10
C MET A 226 1.72 7.05 17.17
N TRP A 227 1.67 8.27 17.72
CA TRP A 227 1.55 9.49 16.92
C TRP A 227 2.79 9.77 16.08
N LEU A 228 3.97 9.48 16.62
CA LEU A 228 5.22 9.60 15.87
C LEU A 228 5.23 8.64 14.69
N MET A 229 4.85 7.38 14.87
CA MET A 229 4.72 6.41 13.78
C MET A 229 3.71 6.85 12.71
N VAL A 230 2.60 7.47 13.10
CA VAL A 230 1.61 8.03 12.16
C VAL A 230 2.20 9.22 11.39
N ALA A 231 2.98 10.08 12.05
CA ALA A 231 3.57 11.27 11.43
C ALA A 231 4.80 10.98 10.56
N THR A 232 5.62 9.99 10.93
CA THR A 232 6.90 9.68 10.26
C THR A 232 6.79 8.51 9.28
N GLY A 233 5.75 7.68 9.38
CA GLY A 233 5.55 6.51 8.53
C GLY A 233 6.65 5.47 8.70
N GLN A 234 6.48 4.52 9.61
CA GLN A 234 7.28 3.27 9.71
C GLN A 234 8.81 3.40 9.55
N GLN A 235 9.46 4.47 10.06
CA GLN A 235 10.93 4.59 10.05
C GLN A 235 11.61 4.41 11.42
N VAL A 236 10.87 4.05 12.48
CA VAL A 236 11.42 3.97 13.83
C VAL A 236 11.25 2.56 14.41
N ASP A 237 11.85 1.54 13.78
CA ASP A 237 11.98 0.21 14.40
C ASP A 237 13.30 -0.49 14.02
N THR A 238 14.40 0.26 13.97
CA THR A 238 15.75 -0.31 13.81
C THR A 238 16.74 0.10 14.91
N VAL A 239 16.28 0.64 16.04
CA VAL A 239 17.17 1.07 17.14
C VAL A 239 16.94 0.31 18.45
N GLY A 240 15.86 -0.48 18.57
CA GLY A 240 15.55 -1.23 19.80
C GLY A 240 16.22 -2.60 19.94
N ASP A 241 16.57 -3.26 18.84
CA ASP A 241 17.04 -4.66 18.85
C ASP A 241 18.57 -4.82 18.99
N LEU A 242 19.32 -3.75 19.29
CA LEU A 242 20.78 -3.81 19.45
C LEU A 242 21.28 -3.71 20.91
N THR A 243 20.40 -3.69 21.91
CA THR A 243 20.82 -3.61 23.33
C THR A 243 20.42 -4.81 24.19
N THR A 244 19.97 -5.91 23.60
CA THR A 244 19.78 -7.19 24.31
C THR A 244 20.53 -8.35 23.65
N SER A 245 21.81 -8.12 23.36
CA SER A 245 22.77 -9.20 23.16
C SER A 245 24.15 -8.74 23.60
N SER A 246 24.42 -8.85 24.90
CA SER A 246 25.71 -9.05 25.60
C SER A 246 25.57 -8.61 27.04
#